data_AF-A0A2V9HSE7-F1
#
_entry.id   AF-A0A2V9HSE7-F1
#
_cell.length_a   1.000
_cell.length_b   1.000
_cell.length_c   1.000
_cell.angle_alpha   90.00
_cell.angle_beta   90.00
_cell.angle_gamma   90.00
#
_symmetry.space_group_name_H-M   'P 1'
#
loop_
_entity.id
_entity.type
_entity.pdbx_description
1 polymer ?
#
loop_
_entity_poly.entity_id
_entity_poly.type
_entity_poly.pdbx_seq_one_letter_code
_entity_poly.pdbx_strand_id
1 'polypeptide(L)'
;MYFEYHRGVLTTQAETKRLIRTTEELLLDAEKFSALSTLFGKGYPANDFSGAWQRLLFDDFHDIFPGSGIAVNYLDAKRNLEDVGRTGNAILKSSLDELSSSVNTQGPGVPVVIYNSLSWPRKEVIETEVQLAASTQKVEVVDSAVRLVPSQLISIEQGTHPAHLLILASVPALGYKTYFVRAAVKPASLAASVNSTGNTLENEFVRVNVDSQTGCVTGVFDKRSQTEALAPSETDSGGPKTSACGNLLQVFRDKPKQWDAWNIDADFEKEHWDLDKADEVKLVENGPLRAVIQVKKHFQNSTFVQDITVAAGNPRVDVKMTADWREKHILLKVAFPLSAHNQKATFEIPYGSIERPTTRNTPAEQAQFEVPGLHWADISDDKHGLSLLNDCKYGYDAKGNVLRLSLLRSPEWPDPHADEGHHVFTYSFYAHPGSWRDAQTVRRGFELNYHLLGYQTQNHQGSLKDEHSFLEVQPDNVVLTALKKAEDEEALVLRFYEWAGKESDIKLLLPAGASSAAETDLMEKPVADLALQEGTVTVHTRPFEIKTLRIRFAPKVPATPAARSSN
;
A
#
# COMPACT_ATOMS: atom_id res chain seq x y z
N MET A 1 -4.13 8.44 -24.50
CA MET A 1 -3.27 7.92 -25.58
C MET A 1 -2.66 6.63 -25.08
N TYR A 2 -2.75 5.52 -25.83
CA TYR A 2 -2.11 4.26 -25.47
C TYR A 2 -1.04 3.98 -26.52
N PHE A 3 0.21 3.80 -26.09
CA PHE A 3 1.29 3.44 -27.00
C PHE A 3 1.24 1.93 -27.21
N GLU A 4 0.93 1.51 -28.43
CA GLU A 4 0.66 0.10 -28.78
C GLU A 4 1.95 -0.74 -28.89
N TYR A 5 2.93 -0.43 -28.04
CA TYR A 5 4.29 -0.90 -28.16
C TYR A 5 5.05 -0.76 -26.83
N HIS A 6 6.19 -1.45 -26.69
CA HIS A 6 6.99 -1.45 -25.45
C HIS A 6 6.21 -1.87 -24.18
N ARG A 7 5.30 -2.85 -24.28
CA ARG A 7 4.47 -3.28 -23.13
C ARG A 7 5.24 -4.02 -22.04
N GLY A 8 6.36 -4.62 -22.41
CA GLY A 8 7.25 -5.33 -21.51
C GLY A 8 7.95 -4.46 -20.47
N VAL A 9 8.05 -3.15 -20.74
CA VAL A 9 8.62 -2.17 -19.81
C VAL A 9 7.83 -2.02 -18.51
N LEU A 10 6.59 -2.50 -18.49
CA LEU A 10 5.74 -2.48 -17.30
C LEU A 10 6.19 -3.49 -16.23
N THR A 11 7.00 -4.49 -16.61
CA THR A 11 7.36 -5.60 -15.72
C THR A 11 8.87 -5.78 -15.52
N THR A 12 9.68 -5.59 -16.57
CA THR A 12 11.16 -5.76 -16.50
C THR A 12 11.80 -4.86 -15.43
N GLN A 13 12.91 -5.29 -14.83
CA GLN A 13 13.61 -4.54 -13.77
C GLN A 13 12.69 -4.23 -12.59
N ALA A 14 12.05 -5.29 -12.09
CA ALA A 14 11.06 -5.26 -11.03
C ALA A 14 11.62 -4.70 -9.71
N GLU A 15 12.90 -4.96 -9.42
CA GLU A 15 13.59 -4.41 -8.25
C GLU A 15 13.61 -2.87 -8.29
N THR A 16 14.00 -2.29 -9.43
CA THR A 16 14.06 -0.84 -9.64
C THR A 16 12.68 -0.21 -9.48
N LYS A 17 11.65 -0.84 -10.05
CA LYS A 17 10.25 -0.41 -9.91
C LYS A 17 9.78 -0.44 -8.44
N ARG A 18 10.13 -1.50 -7.70
CA ARG A 18 9.82 -1.59 -6.26
C ARG A 18 10.53 -0.50 -5.47
N LEU A 19 11.82 -0.28 -5.72
CA LEU A 19 12.60 0.75 -5.03
C LEU A 19 12.04 2.15 -5.31
N ILE A 20 11.67 2.45 -6.55
CA ILE A 20 11.01 3.72 -6.89
C ILE A 20 9.69 3.89 -6.13
N ARG A 21 8.77 2.91 -6.20
CA ARG A 21 7.49 2.99 -5.48
C ARG A 21 7.69 3.20 -3.97
N THR A 22 8.46 2.32 -3.34
CA THR A 22 8.64 2.32 -1.89
C THR A 22 9.36 3.58 -1.38
N THR A 23 10.29 4.14 -2.16
CA THR A 23 10.96 5.39 -1.79
C THR A 23 10.13 6.63 -2.07
N GLU A 24 9.32 6.64 -3.13
CA GLU A 24 8.34 7.72 -3.40
C GLU A 24 7.36 7.85 -2.23
N GLU A 25 6.76 6.75 -1.81
CA GLU A 25 5.78 6.70 -0.72
C GLU A 25 6.42 7.07 0.63
N LEU A 26 7.63 6.58 0.88
CA LEU A 26 8.40 6.95 2.06
C LEU A 26 8.69 8.46 2.11
N LEU A 27 9.09 9.08 0.98
CA LEU A 27 9.33 10.51 0.93
C LEU A 27 8.04 11.30 1.17
N LEU A 28 6.92 10.88 0.57
CA LEU A 28 5.62 11.51 0.79
C LEU A 28 5.19 11.43 2.26
N ASP A 29 5.40 10.30 2.93
CA ASP A 29 5.12 10.16 4.37
C ASP A 29 6.07 10.97 5.24
N ALA A 30 7.37 10.97 4.91
CA ALA A 30 8.36 11.80 5.57
C ALA A 30 8.01 13.29 5.45
N GLU A 31 7.58 13.77 4.26
CA GLU A 31 7.15 15.15 4.06
C GLU A 31 5.92 15.50 4.89
N LYS A 32 4.89 14.65 4.89
CA LYS A 32 3.67 14.87 5.69
C LYS A 32 4.00 15.07 7.17
N PHE A 33 4.75 14.14 7.77
CA PHE A 33 5.07 14.22 9.20
C PHE A 33 6.10 15.31 9.50
N SER A 34 7.05 15.59 8.61
CA SER A 34 8.00 16.69 8.75
C SER A 34 7.29 18.05 8.70
N ALA A 35 6.37 18.24 7.75
CA ALA A 35 5.54 19.43 7.64
C ALA A 35 4.72 19.66 8.91
N LEU A 36 4.08 18.61 9.44
CA LEU A 36 3.37 18.69 10.72
C LEU A 36 4.29 19.02 11.89
N SER A 37 5.50 18.45 11.92
CA SER A 37 6.50 18.69 12.97
C SER A 37 6.94 20.16 13.02
N THR A 38 6.86 20.90 11.92
CA THR A 38 7.14 22.35 11.92
C THR A 38 6.18 23.12 12.83
N LEU A 39 4.94 22.64 12.97
CA LEU A 39 3.95 23.21 13.88
C LEU A 39 4.31 22.97 15.36
N PHE A 40 5.30 22.13 15.65
CA PHE A 40 5.80 21.82 16.99
C PHE A 40 7.18 22.46 17.27
N GLY A 41 7.81 23.06 16.26
CA GLY A 41 9.05 23.83 16.41
C GLY A 41 10.26 23.20 15.72
N LYS A 42 10.09 22.04 15.08
CA LYS A 42 11.13 21.42 14.27
C LYS A 42 11.34 22.17 12.95
N GLY A 43 12.60 22.35 12.54
CA GLY A 43 12.90 22.87 11.21
C GLY A 43 12.54 21.87 10.11
N TYR A 44 12.08 22.36 8.95
CA TYR A 44 11.85 21.53 7.77
C TYR A 44 13.19 21.29 7.04
N PRO A 45 13.60 20.02 6.80
CA PRO A 45 14.87 19.69 6.15
C PRO A 45 14.78 19.85 4.63
N ALA A 46 14.56 21.07 4.15
CA ALA A 46 14.29 21.38 2.74
C ALA A 46 15.39 20.84 1.80
N ASN A 47 16.66 21.07 2.13
CA ASN A 47 17.79 20.63 1.29
C ASN A 47 17.86 19.11 1.17
N ASP A 48 17.56 18.37 2.24
CA ASP A 48 17.59 16.90 2.23
C ASP A 48 16.45 16.36 1.36
N PHE A 49 15.25 16.94 1.48
CA PHE A 49 14.13 16.61 0.60
C PHE A 49 14.43 16.94 -0.86
N SER A 50 14.97 18.12 -1.16
CA SER A 50 15.34 18.50 -2.53
C SER A 50 16.34 17.52 -3.13
N GLY A 51 17.38 17.14 -2.37
CA GLY A 51 18.37 16.16 -2.82
C GLY A 51 17.79 14.77 -3.03
N ALA A 52 16.90 14.32 -2.13
CA ALA A 52 16.24 13.02 -2.23
C ALA A 52 15.28 12.95 -3.42
N TRP A 53 14.41 13.94 -3.59
CA TRP A 53 13.49 14.02 -4.73
C TRP A 53 14.23 14.12 -6.06
N GLN A 54 15.31 14.91 -6.16
CA GLN A 54 16.10 14.99 -7.38
C GLN A 54 16.73 13.66 -7.78
N ARG A 55 17.18 12.85 -6.81
CA ARG A 55 17.72 11.51 -7.07
C ARG A 55 16.64 10.55 -7.52
N LEU A 56 15.51 10.50 -6.81
CA LEU A 56 14.37 9.66 -7.18
C LEU A 56 13.88 9.99 -8.59
N LEU A 57 13.63 11.28 -8.88
CA LEU A 57 13.14 11.72 -10.19
C LEU A 57 14.16 11.53 -11.32
N PHE A 58 15.46 11.44 -11.00
CA PHE A 58 16.47 11.04 -11.97
C PHE A 58 16.30 9.58 -12.38
N ASP A 59 16.00 8.69 -11.42
CA ASP A 59 15.79 7.27 -11.70
C ASP A 59 14.38 6.97 -12.28
N ASP A 60 13.45 7.92 -12.20
CA ASP A 60 12.17 7.93 -12.95
C ASP A 60 12.36 8.19 -14.47
N PHE A 61 13.59 8.39 -14.93
CA PHE A 61 13.87 8.58 -16.34
C PHE A 61 13.31 7.45 -17.20
N HIS A 62 12.80 7.79 -18.38
CA HIS A 62 12.04 6.88 -19.26
C HIS A 62 12.84 5.69 -19.84
N ASP A 63 14.12 5.55 -19.51
CA ASP A 63 14.88 4.34 -19.79
C ASP A 63 15.41 3.61 -18.53
N ILE A 64 15.36 4.26 -17.37
CA ILE A 64 15.73 3.65 -16.08
C ILE A 64 14.50 2.99 -15.47
N PHE A 65 13.46 3.75 -15.15
CA PHE A 65 12.24 3.20 -14.55
C PHE A 65 11.54 2.15 -15.43
N PRO A 66 11.40 2.35 -16.76
CA PRO A 66 10.84 1.34 -17.65
C PRO A 66 11.71 0.08 -17.76
N GLY A 67 12.97 0.12 -17.33
CA GLY A 67 13.86 -1.04 -17.33
C GLY A 67 14.39 -1.39 -18.72
N SER A 68 14.78 -0.37 -19.48
CA SER A 68 15.31 -0.43 -20.84
C SER A 68 16.78 -0.02 -21.01
N GLY A 69 17.49 0.33 -19.94
CA GLY A 69 18.94 0.55 -19.91
C GLY A 69 19.77 -0.73 -19.71
N ILE A 70 21.10 -0.61 -19.87
CA ILE A 70 22.08 -1.67 -19.59
C ILE A 70 22.26 -1.92 -18.08
N ALA A 71 22.78 -3.09 -17.70
CA ALA A 71 22.92 -3.54 -16.31
C ALA A 71 23.48 -2.49 -15.32
N VAL A 72 24.52 -1.73 -15.73
CA VAL A 72 25.16 -0.73 -14.85
C VAL A 72 24.20 0.38 -14.44
N ASN A 73 23.22 0.73 -15.27
CA ASN A 73 22.23 1.75 -14.95
C ASN A 73 21.42 1.36 -13.71
N TYR A 74 21.06 0.07 -13.56
CA TYR A 74 20.27 -0.40 -12.42
C TYR A 74 21.10 -0.61 -11.17
N LEU A 75 22.40 -0.90 -11.30
CA LEU A 75 23.29 -0.89 -10.15
C LEU A 75 23.42 0.51 -9.56
N ASP A 76 23.51 1.54 -10.41
CA ASP A 76 23.57 2.93 -9.97
C ASP A 76 22.21 3.43 -9.47
N ALA A 77 21.11 3.12 -10.15
CA ALA A 77 19.75 3.43 -9.69
C ALA A 77 19.46 2.79 -8.33
N LYS A 78 19.84 1.51 -8.13
CA LYS A 78 19.70 0.84 -6.83
C LYS A 78 20.42 1.61 -5.72
N ARG A 79 21.68 2.02 -5.94
CA ARG A 79 22.45 2.81 -4.95
C ARG A 79 21.78 4.15 -4.66
N ASN A 80 21.35 4.86 -5.69
CA ASN A 80 20.64 6.14 -5.54
C ASN A 80 19.35 5.98 -4.73
N LEU A 81 18.52 4.99 -5.06
CA LEU A 81 17.26 4.75 -4.39
C LEU A 81 17.45 4.25 -2.95
N GLU A 82 18.50 3.45 -2.68
CA GLU A 82 18.91 3.10 -1.31
C GLU A 82 19.31 4.35 -0.50
N ASP A 83 20.00 5.33 -1.11
CA ASP A 83 20.34 6.61 -0.49
C ASP A 83 19.11 7.47 -0.21
N VAL A 84 18.16 7.51 -1.16
CA VAL A 84 16.85 8.15 -0.98
C VAL A 84 16.13 7.50 0.20
N GLY A 85 16.08 6.17 0.24
CA GLY A 85 15.48 5.40 1.33
C GLY A 85 16.10 5.71 2.69
N ARG A 86 17.43 5.80 2.79
CA ARG A 86 18.12 6.18 4.03
C ARG A 86 17.77 7.60 4.48
N THR A 87 17.73 8.54 3.54
CA THR A 87 17.39 9.95 3.81
C THR A 87 15.94 10.08 4.28
N GLY A 88 15.00 9.48 3.54
CA GLY A 88 13.57 9.49 3.88
C GLY A 88 13.28 8.88 5.25
N ASN A 89 13.89 7.72 5.57
CA ASN A 89 13.74 7.08 6.88
C ASN A 89 14.30 7.95 8.01
N ALA A 90 15.44 8.61 7.81
CA ALA A 90 16.02 9.50 8.81
C ALA A 90 15.10 10.70 9.09
N ILE A 91 14.55 11.32 8.05
CA ILE A 91 13.62 12.45 8.18
C ILE A 91 12.31 12.00 8.84
N LEU A 92 11.73 10.88 8.39
CA LEU A 92 10.50 10.32 8.95
C LEU A 92 10.69 10.02 10.43
N LYS A 93 11.72 9.27 10.81
CA LYS A 93 12.02 8.95 12.21
C LYS A 93 12.18 10.23 13.04
N SER A 94 12.97 11.19 12.56
CA SER A 94 13.20 12.46 13.25
C SER A 94 11.87 13.23 13.45
N SER A 95 10.97 13.19 12.47
CA SER A 95 9.65 13.83 12.56
C SER A 95 8.74 13.12 13.56
N LEU A 96 8.71 11.78 13.54
CA LEU A 96 7.96 10.99 14.52
C LEU A 96 8.51 11.15 15.94
N ASP A 97 9.83 11.31 16.11
CA ASP A 97 10.45 11.65 17.40
C ASP A 97 9.90 12.97 17.96
N GLU A 98 9.86 14.02 17.12
CA GLU A 98 9.33 15.33 17.50
C GLU A 98 7.86 15.25 17.90
N LEU A 99 7.03 14.68 17.03
CA LEU A 99 5.59 14.55 17.27
C LEU A 99 5.33 13.73 18.54
N SER A 100 6.00 12.58 18.68
CA SER A 100 5.86 11.70 19.84
C SER A 100 6.26 12.38 21.14
N SER A 101 7.27 13.25 21.13
CA SER A 101 7.69 14.01 22.32
C SER A 101 6.62 14.98 22.82
N SER A 102 5.71 15.41 21.94
CA SER A 102 4.56 16.26 22.29
C SER A 102 3.34 15.46 22.73
N VAL A 103 3.29 14.15 22.52
CA VAL A 103 2.17 13.28 22.91
C VAL A 103 2.20 12.99 24.40
N ASN A 104 1.06 13.07 25.08
CA ASN A 104 0.94 12.55 26.44
C ASN A 104 0.90 11.02 26.41
N THR A 105 2.01 10.40 26.81
CA THR A 105 2.23 8.95 26.80
C THR A 105 2.21 8.36 28.21
N GLN A 106 1.63 9.08 29.17
CA GLN A 106 1.40 8.54 30.52
C GLN A 106 0.35 7.45 30.49
N GLY A 107 0.77 6.23 30.81
CA GLY A 107 -0.16 5.10 30.91
C GLY A 107 0.50 3.80 31.40
N PRO A 108 -0.28 2.71 31.44
CA PRO A 108 0.15 1.47 32.06
C PRO A 108 0.94 0.59 31.09
N GLY A 109 2.27 0.71 31.09
CA GLY A 109 3.17 -0.15 30.30
C GLY A 109 4.10 0.64 29.40
N VAL A 110 4.63 -0.03 28.38
CA VAL A 110 5.46 0.57 27.33
C VAL A 110 4.55 1.21 26.29
N PRO A 111 4.63 2.54 26.06
CA PRO A 111 3.79 3.21 25.07
C PRO A 111 4.29 2.97 23.64
N VAL A 112 3.34 2.66 22.77
CA VAL A 112 3.50 2.54 21.33
C VAL A 112 2.52 3.50 20.67
N VAL A 113 3.04 4.52 20.01
CA VAL A 113 2.25 5.47 19.23
C VAL A 113 2.15 4.94 17.81
N ILE A 114 0.93 4.69 17.34
CA ILE A 114 0.68 4.22 15.97
C ILE A 114 0.24 5.41 15.12
N TYR A 115 1.00 5.73 14.09
CA TYR A 115 0.74 6.84 13.18
C TYR A 115 0.05 6.37 11.89
N ASN A 116 -0.83 7.21 11.37
CA ASN A 116 -1.51 7.06 10.09
C ASN A 116 -1.18 8.26 9.20
N SER A 117 -0.62 8.01 8.02
CA SER A 117 -0.27 9.05 7.04
C SER A 117 -1.38 9.32 6.00
N LEU A 118 -2.46 8.52 6.00
CA LEU A 118 -3.57 8.67 5.07
C LEU A 118 -4.67 9.57 5.62
N SER A 119 -5.41 10.21 4.73
CA SER A 119 -6.43 11.24 5.06
C SER A 119 -7.78 10.69 5.54
N TRP A 120 -7.84 9.41 5.91
CA TRP A 120 -9.03 8.76 6.47
C TRP A 120 -8.66 7.88 7.67
N PRO A 121 -9.59 7.67 8.61
CA PRO A 121 -9.36 6.78 9.73
C PRO A 121 -9.18 5.34 9.26
N ARG A 122 -8.29 4.61 9.94
CA ARG A 122 -7.99 3.21 9.64
C ARG A 122 -8.27 2.33 10.84
N LYS A 123 -8.72 1.10 10.55
CA LYS A 123 -8.80 0.02 11.52
C LYS A 123 -8.25 -1.25 10.89
N GLU A 124 -7.07 -1.66 11.30
CA GLU A 124 -6.37 -2.82 10.72
C GLU A 124 -5.37 -3.41 11.71
N VAL A 125 -4.90 -4.62 11.41
CA VAL A 125 -3.84 -5.28 12.18
C VAL A 125 -2.49 -4.72 11.74
N ILE A 126 -1.73 -4.20 12.70
CA ILE A 126 -0.34 -3.82 12.50
C ILE A 126 0.59 -4.83 13.15
N GLU A 127 1.78 -5.02 12.59
CA GLU A 127 2.87 -5.75 13.22
C GLU A 127 3.90 -4.76 13.78
N THR A 128 4.28 -4.93 15.04
CA THR A 128 5.23 -4.03 15.70
C THR A 128 6.12 -4.79 16.69
N GLU A 129 7.36 -4.33 16.81
CA GLU A 129 8.30 -4.80 17.81
C GLU A 129 8.30 -3.83 19.00
N VAL A 130 8.20 -4.37 20.21
CA VAL A 130 8.17 -3.57 21.43
C VAL A 130 9.19 -4.11 22.42
N GLN A 131 10.17 -3.28 22.76
CA GLN A 131 11.14 -3.55 23.80
C GLN A 131 10.47 -3.47 25.17
N LEU A 132 10.29 -4.63 25.81
CA LEU A 132 9.66 -4.73 27.12
C LEU A 132 10.63 -4.32 28.23
N ALA A 133 10.09 -3.75 29.32
CA ALA A 133 10.86 -3.33 30.48
C ALA A 133 11.34 -4.49 31.37
N ALA A 134 10.70 -5.66 31.27
CA ALA A 134 11.03 -6.84 32.06
C ALA A 134 10.69 -8.11 31.28
N SER A 135 11.38 -9.21 31.62
CA SER A 135 11.08 -10.53 31.09
C SER A 135 9.64 -10.94 31.42
N THR A 136 8.87 -11.30 30.40
CA THR A 136 7.54 -11.88 30.55
C THR A 136 7.32 -12.91 29.44
N GLN A 137 6.42 -13.87 29.70
CA GLN A 137 5.96 -14.83 28.70
C GLN A 137 4.63 -14.44 28.08
N LYS A 138 3.94 -13.45 28.64
CA LYS A 138 2.61 -13.01 28.23
C LYS A 138 2.52 -11.50 28.28
N VAL A 139 1.93 -10.94 27.23
CA VAL A 139 1.66 -9.51 27.12
C VAL A 139 0.20 -9.29 26.78
N GLU A 140 -0.30 -8.13 27.16
CA GLU A 140 -1.57 -7.60 26.70
C GLU A 140 -1.37 -6.16 26.23
N VAL A 141 -2.24 -5.73 25.33
CA VAL A 141 -2.27 -4.37 24.82
C VAL A 141 -3.54 -3.68 25.33
N VAL A 142 -3.39 -2.47 25.86
CA VAL A 142 -4.49 -1.62 26.28
C VAL A 142 -4.41 -0.25 25.64
N ASP A 143 -5.54 0.45 25.53
CA ASP A 143 -5.55 1.87 25.22
C ASP A 143 -5.32 2.74 26.48
N SER A 144 -5.31 4.05 26.30
CA SER A 144 -5.18 5.03 27.40
C SER A 144 -6.28 4.97 28.45
N ALA A 145 -7.48 4.51 28.07
CA ALA A 145 -8.59 4.25 28.98
C ALA A 145 -8.48 2.88 29.67
N VAL A 146 -7.35 2.18 29.50
CA VAL A 146 -7.05 0.86 30.06
C VAL A 146 -8.03 -0.22 29.56
N ARG A 147 -8.64 0.00 28.39
CA ARG A 147 -9.47 -1.00 27.72
C ARG A 147 -8.58 -1.94 26.94
N LEU A 148 -8.85 -3.24 27.04
CA LEU A 148 -8.12 -4.25 26.27
C LEU A 148 -8.33 -4.05 24.78
N VAL A 149 -7.23 -4.14 24.04
CA VAL A 149 -7.19 -4.06 22.58
C VAL A 149 -6.84 -5.44 22.02
N PRO A 150 -7.56 -5.93 21.00
CA PRO A 150 -7.22 -7.21 20.36
C PRO A 150 -5.76 -7.20 19.92
N SER A 151 -5.01 -8.17 20.43
CA SER A 151 -3.58 -8.33 20.18
C SER A 151 -3.21 -9.81 20.14
N GLN A 152 -2.17 -10.11 19.38
CA GLN A 152 -1.63 -11.46 19.24
C GLN A 152 -0.10 -11.38 19.38
N LEU A 153 0.46 -12.14 20.32
CA LEU A 153 1.90 -12.26 20.47
C LEU A 153 2.44 -13.25 19.44
N ILE A 154 3.38 -12.82 18.60
CA ILE A 154 4.06 -13.67 17.62
C ILE A 154 5.27 -14.35 18.27
N SER A 155 6.14 -13.56 18.90
CA SER A 155 7.34 -14.06 19.57
C SER A 155 7.84 -13.07 20.63
N ILE A 156 8.65 -13.56 21.56
CA ILE A 156 9.44 -12.76 22.49
C ILE A 156 10.86 -13.28 22.43
N GLU A 157 11.83 -12.43 22.11
CA GLU A 157 13.23 -12.85 22.15
C GLU A 157 13.71 -13.03 23.59
N GLN A 158 14.40 -14.14 23.83
CA GLN A 158 14.94 -14.45 25.15
C GLN A 158 16.21 -13.64 25.42
N GLY A 159 16.29 -13.02 26.61
CA GLY A 159 17.46 -12.27 27.07
C GLY A 159 17.44 -10.77 26.74
N THR A 160 17.02 -10.39 25.53
CA THR A 160 16.89 -8.99 25.09
C THR A 160 15.50 -8.41 25.35
N HIS A 161 14.46 -9.26 25.44
CA HIS A 161 13.06 -8.88 25.70
C HIS A 161 12.31 -8.00 24.65
N PRO A 162 12.69 -7.90 23.36
CA PRO A 162 11.75 -7.41 22.34
C PRO A 162 10.64 -8.44 22.13
N ALA A 163 9.43 -7.93 22.00
CA ALA A 163 8.23 -8.71 21.73
C ALA A 163 7.64 -8.28 20.39
N HIS A 164 7.44 -9.24 19.49
CA HIS A 164 6.79 -9.03 18.20
C HIS A 164 5.30 -9.31 18.35
N LEU A 165 4.49 -8.28 18.09
CA LEU A 165 3.06 -8.28 18.37
C LEU A 165 2.29 -7.90 17.12
N LEU A 166 1.09 -8.46 17.01
CA LEU A 166 0.02 -7.90 16.20
C LEU A 166 -0.94 -7.11 17.07
N ILE A 167 -1.36 -5.93 16.61
CA ILE A 167 -2.34 -5.06 17.29
C ILE A 167 -3.42 -4.68 16.28
N LEU A 168 -4.70 -4.94 16.60
CA LEU A 168 -5.83 -4.40 15.83
C LEU A 168 -6.03 -2.92 16.21
N ALA A 169 -5.28 -2.04 15.55
CA ALA A 169 -5.25 -0.63 15.83
C ALA A 169 -6.39 0.09 15.12
N SER A 170 -7.02 1.05 15.79
CA SER A 170 -7.88 2.07 15.18
C SER A 170 -7.20 3.43 15.32
N VAL A 171 -6.91 4.09 14.20
CA VAL A 171 -6.10 5.31 14.16
C VAL A 171 -6.83 6.36 13.34
N PRO A 172 -6.93 7.62 13.82
CA PRO A 172 -7.60 8.70 13.08
C PRO A 172 -6.89 9.04 11.76
N ALA A 173 -7.57 9.80 10.90
CA ALA A 173 -7.00 10.36 9.68
C ALA A 173 -5.78 11.24 10.00
N LEU A 174 -4.75 11.17 9.15
CA LEU A 174 -3.49 11.92 9.23
C LEU A 174 -3.13 12.27 10.68
N GLY A 175 -2.84 11.25 11.48
CA GLY A 175 -2.93 11.33 12.93
C GLY A 175 -2.30 10.15 13.63
N TYR A 176 -2.58 10.00 14.91
CA TYR A 176 -2.06 8.89 15.71
C TYR A 176 -2.97 8.47 16.85
N LYS A 177 -2.66 7.30 17.40
CA LYS A 177 -3.21 6.82 18.68
C LYS A 177 -2.17 6.06 19.48
N THR A 178 -2.16 6.26 20.79
CA THR A 178 -1.25 5.62 21.73
C THR A 178 -1.86 4.35 22.33
N TYR A 179 -1.09 3.27 22.30
CA TYR A 179 -1.39 1.98 22.91
C TYR A 179 -0.30 1.63 23.93
N PHE A 180 -0.61 0.79 24.90
CA PHE A 180 0.32 0.39 25.95
C PHE A 180 0.47 -1.11 26.01
N VAL A 181 1.71 -1.57 25.92
CA VAL A 181 2.07 -2.99 26.03
C VAL A 181 2.58 -3.27 27.42
N ARG A 182 1.97 -4.23 28.11
CA ARG A 182 2.36 -4.60 29.48
C ARG A 182 2.33 -6.10 29.69
N ALA A 183 3.05 -6.55 30.71
CA ALA A 183 3.00 -7.95 31.13
C ALA A 183 1.58 -8.33 31.57
N ALA A 184 1.11 -9.50 31.12
CA ALA A 184 -0.21 -10.02 31.45
C ALA A 184 -0.10 -11.26 32.34
N VAL A 185 -1.00 -11.37 33.33
CA VAL A 185 -1.07 -12.58 34.18
C VAL A 185 -1.83 -13.71 33.48
N LYS A 186 -2.80 -13.35 32.62
CA LYS A 186 -3.58 -14.28 31.79
C LYS A 186 -3.51 -13.83 30.34
N PRO A 187 -3.54 -14.76 29.37
CA PRO A 187 -3.68 -14.38 27.96
C PRO A 187 -4.94 -13.54 27.79
N ALA A 188 -4.85 -12.41 27.07
CA ALA A 188 -6.02 -11.64 26.69
C ALA A 188 -6.90 -12.52 25.79
N SER A 189 -8.02 -13.01 26.34
CA SER A 189 -9.01 -13.79 25.62
C SER A 189 -10.02 -12.82 25.01
N LEU A 190 -9.69 -12.24 23.87
CA LEU A 190 -10.67 -11.59 23.00
C LEU A 190 -11.13 -12.60 21.94
N ALA A 191 -12.40 -12.53 21.53
CA ALA A 191 -12.96 -13.45 20.57
C ALA A 191 -12.12 -13.44 19.27
N ALA A 192 -11.82 -14.63 18.74
CA ALA A 192 -11.07 -14.76 17.49
C ALA A 192 -11.85 -14.07 16.36
N SER A 193 -11.19 -13.11 15.70
CA SER A 193 -11.73 -12.45 14.51
C SER A 193 -11.33 -13.19 13.24
N VAL A 194 -10.27 -13.98 13.30
CA VAL A 194 -9.82 -14.88 12.24
C VAL A 194 -9.97 -16.32 12.70
N ASN A 195 -10.50 -17.16 11.82
CA ASN A 195 -10.60 -18.60 11.99
C ASN A 195 -9.89 -19.30 10.83
N SER A 196 -9.28 -20.45 11.12
CA SER A 196 -8.77 -21.36 10.11
C SER A 196 -9.27 -22.77 10.36
N THR A 197 -9.60 -23.51 9.30
CA THR A 197 -10.03 -24.91 9.38
C THR A 197 -9.53 -25.65 8.16
N GLY A 198 -8.61 -26.60 8.34
CA GLY A 198 -7.91 -27.21 7.21
C GLY A 198 -7.16 -26.14 6.41
N ASN A 199 -7.50 -26.02 5.12
CA ASN A 199 -6.94 -25.00 4.22
C ASN A 199 -7.94 -23.86 3.91
N THR A 200 -8.88 -23.63 4.81
CA THR A 200 -9.80 -22.49 4.76
C THR A 200 -9.37 -21.43 5.76
N LEU A 201 -9.28 -20.17 5.31
CA LEU A 201 -9.07 -18.98 6.13
C LEU A 201 -10.32 -18.10 6.10
N GLU A 202 -10.74 -17.56 7.23
CA GLU A 202 -11.97 -16.76 7.31
C GLU A 202 -11.87 -15.67 8.36
N ASN A 203 -12.32 -14.45 8.02
CA ASN A 203 -12.54 -13.37 8.97
C ASN A 203 -13.99 -12.85 8.88
N GLU A 204 -14.31 -11.69 9.44
CA GLU A 204 -15.66 -11.12 9.39
C GLU A 204 -16.15 -10.74 7.97
N PHE A 205 -15.26 -10.62 6.99
CA PHE A 205 -15.56 -10.15 5.64
C PHE A 205 -15.47 -11.24 4.57
N VAL A 206 -14.45 -12.10 4.63
CA VAL A 206 -14.10 -13.02 3.53
C VAL A 206 -13.82 -14.42 4.05
N ARG A 207 -14.15 -15.43 3.25
CA ARG A 207 -13.70 -16.82 3.40
C ARG A 207 -12.92 -17.23 2.17
N VAL A 208 -11.71 -17.75 2.37
CA VAL A 208 -10.77 -18.17 1.33
C VAL A 208 -10.50 -19.66 1.47
N ASN A 209 -10.64 -20.42 0.38
CA ASN A 209 -10.31 -21.84 0.32
C ASN A 209 -9.08 -22.06 -0.56
N VAL A 210 -8.08 -22.78 -0.04
CA VAL A 210 -6.87 -23.15 -0.78
C VAL A 210 -6.83 -24.66 -0.98
N ASP A 211 -6.69 -25.10 -2.23
CA ASP A 211 -6.57 -26.52 -2.52
C ASP A 211 -5.21 -27.08 -2.07
N SER A 212 -5.24 -28.21 -1.37
CA SER A 212 -4.04 -28.81 -0.74
C SER A 212 -3.01 -29.38 -1.72
N GLN A 213 -3.40 -29.67 -2.97
CA GLN A 213 -2.53 -30.34 -3.94
C GLN A 213 -1.98 -29.35 -4.97
N THR A 214 -2.82 -28.42 -5.40
CA THR A 214 -2.52 -27.45 -6.46
C THR A 214 -2.07 -26.10 -5.91
N GLY A 215 -2.42 -25.78 -4.66
CA GLY A 215 -2.26 -24.44 -4.09
C GLY A 215 -3.16 -23.38 -4.74
N CYS A 216 -4.10 -23.77 -5.62
CA CYS A 216 -5.10 -22.89 -6.17
C CYS A 216 -5.98 -22.32 -5.06
N VAL A 217 -6.32 -21.03 -5.16
CA VAL A 217 -7.45 -20.49 -4.40
C VAL A 217 -8.72 -20.93 -5.12
N THR A 218 -9.48 -21.84 -4.53
CA THR A 218 -10.67 -22.44 -5.14
C THR A 218 -11.96 -21.72 -4.78
N GLY A 219 -11.91 -20.81 -3.81
CA GLY A 219 -13.02 -19.93 -3.47
C GLY A 219 -12.57 -18.72 -2.66
N VAL A 220 -13.21 -17.59 -2.93
CA VAL A 220 -13.12 -16.29 -2.27
C VAL A 220 -14.56 -15.79 -2.10
N PHE A 221 -15.17 -16.17 -0.98
CA PHE A 221 -16.55 -15.82 -0.67
C PHE A 221 -16.59 -14.50 0.11
N ASP A 222 -17.18 -13.46 -0.47
CA ASP A 222 -17.44 -12.20 0.23
C ASP A 222 -18.75 -12.30 1.02
N LYS A 223 -18.65 -12.10 2.33
CA LYS A 223 -19.78 -12.22 3.26
C LYS A 223 -20.70 -11.02 3.24
N ARG A 224 -20.28 -9.89 2.66
CA ARG A 224 -21.10 -8.67 2.59
C ARG A 224 -22.08 -8.77 1.43
N SER A 225 -21.60 -9.18 0.25
CA SER A 225 -22.42 -9.44 -0.94
C SER A 225 -23.07 -10.82 -0.95
N GLN A 226 -22.56 -11.77 -0.15
CA GLN A 226 -22.93 -13.19 -0.20
C GLN A 226 -22.66 -13.83 -1.58
N THR A 227 -21.54 -13.44 -2.21
CA THR A 227 -21.14 -13.94 -3.54
C THR A 227 -19.78 -14.61 -3.50
N GLU A 228 -19.61 -15.58 -4.39
CA GLU A 228 -18.30 -16.15 -4.72
C GLU A 228 -17.63 -15.28 -5.78
N ALA A 229 -16.39 -14.87 -5.56
CA ALA A 229 -15.69 -13.94 -6.46
C ALA A 229 -14.96 -14.65 -7.61
N LEU A 230 -14.73 -15.96 -7.51
CA LEU A 230 -14.06 -16.75 -8.53
C LEU A 230 -15.03 -17.60 -9.34
N ALA A 231 -14.67 -17.85 -10.60
CA ALA A 231 -15.38 -18.77 -11.50
C ALA A 231 -14.38 -19.55 -12.35
N PRO A 232 -14.81 -20.58 -13.10
CA PRO A 232 -13.96 -21.17 -14.13
C PRO A 232 -13.53 -20.14 -15.18
N SER A 233 -12.36 -20.36 -15.79
CA SER A 233 -11.83 -19.46 -16.82
C SER A 233 -12.68 -19.55 -18.10
N GLU A 234 -13.03 -18.39 -18.67
CA GLU A 234 -13.67 -18.29 -19.99
C GLU A 234 -12.67 -18.22 -21.15
N THR A 235 -11.38 -18.06 -20.84
CA THR A 235 -10.31 -17.90 -21.82
C THR A 235 -9.43 -19.15 -21.92
N ASP A 236 -8.67 -19.25 -23.02
CA ASP A 236 -7.76 -20.39 -23.26
C ASP A 236 -6.51 -20.38 -22.38
N SER A 237 -6.23 -19.25 -21.72
CA SER A 237 -5.25 -19.13 -20.64
C SER A 237 -5.95 -18.48 -19.44
N GLY A 238 -5.52 -18.75 -18.21
CA GLY A 238 -6.13 -18.19 -16.99
C GLY A 238 -6.70 -19.25 -16.04
N GLY A 239 -6.54 -20.53 -16.38
CA GLY A 239 -6.90 -21.67 -15.53
C GLY A 239 -7.92 -22.63 -16.17
N PRO A 240 -8.36 -23.64 -15.41
CA PRO A 240 -9.28 -24.66 -15.89
C PRO A 240 -10.66 -24.10 -16.27
N LYS A 241 -11.27 -24.69 -17.30
CA LYS A 241 -12.63 -24.32 -17.79
C LYS A 241 -13.78 -24.96 -17.01
N THR A 242 -13.47 -25.87 -16.09
CA THR A 242 -14.48 -26.67 -15.35
C THR A 242 -14.43 -26.46 -13.83
N SER A 243 -13.47 -25.70 -13.31
CA SER A 243 -13.31 -25.39 -11.89
C SER A 243 -12.69 -24.01 -11.72
N ALA A 244 -12.90 -23.38 -10.56
CA ALA A 244 -12.23 -22.14 -10.22
C ALA A 244 -10.81 -22.42 -9.71
N CYS A 245 -9.83 -21.65 -10.19
CA CYS A 245 -8.48 -21.59 -9.64
C CYS A 245 -7.96 -20.15 -9.77
N GLY A 246 -8.11 -19.38 -8.70
CA GLY A 246 -7.48 -18.07 -8.53
C GLY A 246 -6.11 -18.18 -7.88
N ASN A 247 -5.40 -17.05 -7.83
CA ASN A 247 -4.01 -17.00 -7.38
C ASN A 247 -3.10 -17.99 -8.16
N LEU A 248 -3.45 -18.25 -9.42
CA LEU A 248 -2.79 -19.22 -10.27
C LEU A 248 -1.55 -18.57 -10.88
N LEU A 249 -0.36 -19.06 -10.50
CA LEU A 249 0.86 -18.66 -11.20
C LEU A 249 0.86 -19.29 -12.60
N GLN A 250 1.09 -18.44 -13.59
CA GLN A 250 1.23 -18.82 -14.98
C GLN A 250 2.58 -18.33 -15.49
N VAL A 251 3.27 -19.19 -16.23
CA VAL A 251 4.53 -18.84 -16.90
C VAL A 251 4.32 -18.88 -18.40
N PHE A 252 4.86 -17.90 -19.10
CA PHE A 252 4.72 -17.72 -20.54
C PHE A 252 6.11 -17.66 -21.16
N ARG A 253 6.27 -18.26 -22.33
CA ARG A 253 7.47 -18.01 -23.14
C ARG A 253 7.48 -16.56 -23.59
N ASP A 254 8.56 -15.86 -23.32
CA ASP A 254 8.73 -14.43 -23.56
C ASP A 254 9.97 -14.18 -24.42
N LYS A 255 9.80 -14.38 -25.73
CA LYS A 255 10.83 -14.14 -26.75
C LYS A 255 10.29 -13.17 -27.80
N PRO A 256 10.18 -11.87 -27.47
CA PRO A 256 9.64 -10.89 -28.41
C PRO A 256 10.55 -10.78 -29.65
N LYS A 257 9.95 -10.49 -30.80
CA LYS A 257 10.68 -10.38 -32.09
C LYS A 257 11.72 -9.26 -32.11
N GLN A 258 11.47 -8.20 -31.37
CA GLN A 258 12.31 -7.01 -31.30
C GLN A 258 12.33 -6.50 -29.87
N TRP A 259 13.47 -5.94 -29.46
CA TRP A 259 13.63 -5.17 -28.22
C TRP A 259 13.15 -5.95 -26.98
N ASP A 260 13.96 -6.94 -26.58
CA ASP A 260 13.68 -7.95 -25.55
C ASP A 260 13.09 -7.37 -24.25
N ALA A 261 13.83 -6.53 -23.53
CA ALA A 261 13.33 -5.89 -22.32
C ALA A 261 12.09 -5.00 -22.54
N TRP A 262 11.93 -4.42 -23.73
CA TRP A 262 10.84 -3.49 -23.99
C TRP A 262 9.52 -4.19 -24.30
N ASN A 263 9.53 -5.29 -25.04
CA ASN A 263 8.31 -5.84 -25.63
C ASN A 263 7.86 -7.13 -24.97
N ILE A 264 6.54 -7.25 -24.87
CA ILE A 264 5.84 -8.54 -24.85
C ILE A 264 5.08 -8.57 -26.17
N ASP A 265 5.15 -9.69 -26.89
CA ASP A 265 4.41 -9.87 -28.14
C ASP A 265 2.97 -10.32 -27.87
N ALA A 266 2.03 -9.91 -28.73
CA ALA A 266 0.59 -10.14 -28.53
C ALA A 266 0.19 -11.63 -28.48
N ASP A 267 1.06 -12.53 -28.93
CA ASP A 267 0.84 -13.96 -28.91
C ASP A 267 1.55 -14.70 -27.77
N PHE A 268 1.98 -13.99 -26.73
CA PHE A 268 2.59 -14.59 -25.53
C PHE A 268 1.73 -15.73 -24.92
N GLU A 269 0.41 -15.68 -25.04
CA GLU A 269 -0.51 -16.71 -24.53
C GLU A 269 -0.40 -18.07 -25.25
N LYS A 270 0.19 -18.12 -26.46
CA LYS A 270 0.26 -19.37 -27.25
C LYS A 270 1.13 -20.46 -26.60
N GLU A 271 2.15 -20.05 -25.85
CA GLU A 271 3.09 -20.95 -25.19
C GLU A 271 3.14 -20.61 -23.70
N HIS A 272 2.29 -21.28 -22.91
CA HIS A 272 2.15 -21.05 -21.48
C HIS A 272 2.04 -22.36 -20.70
N TRP A 273 2.31 -22.27 -19.40
CA TRP A 273 2.13 -23.35 -18.44
C TRP A 273 1.49 -22.82 -17.16
N ASP A 274 0.46 -23.52 -16.71
CA ASP A 274 -0.17 -23.29 -15.41
C ASP A 274 0.64 -24.04 -14.34
N LEU A 275 1.04 -23.34 -13.27
CA LEU A 275 1.65 -23.97 -12.11
C LEU A 275 0.55 -24.49 -11.18
N ASP A 276 -0.13 -25.54 -11.64
CA ASP A 276 -1.30 -26.16 -11.01
C ASP A 276 -0.93 -27.29 -10.03
N LYS A 277 0.34 -27.39 -9.64
CA LYS A 277 0.84 -28.33 -8.64
C LYS A 277 1.68 -27.58 -7.61
N ALA A 278 1.39 -27.81 -6.33
CA ALA A 278 2.16 -27.29 -5.23
C ALA A 278 3.17 -28.34 -4.74
N ASP A 279 4.37 -27.87 -4.39
CA ASP A 279 5.35 -28.67 -3.66
C ASP A 279 4.91 -28.86 -2.20
N GLU A 280 4.31 -27.82 -1.61
CA GLU A 280 3.78 -27.82 -0.26
C GLU A 280 2.64 -26.81 -0.13
N VAL A 281 1.59 -27.19 0.59
CA VAL A 281 0.53 -26.27 1.08
C VAL A 281 0.41 -26.48 2.58
N LYS A 282 0.64 -25.43 3.36
CA LYS A 282 0.72 -25.53 4.82
C LYS A 282 0.18 -24.31 5.53
N LEU A 283 -0.65 -24.54 6.55
CA LEU A 283 -0.99 -23.50 7.53
C LEU A 283 0.24 -23.22 8.41
N VAL A 284 0.82 -22.03 8.28
CA VAL A 284 2.06 -21.63 8.98
C VAL A 284 1.80 -20.66 10.13
N GLU A 285 0.68 -19.94 10.10
CA GLU A 285 0.22 -19.10 11.20
C GLU A 285 -1.28 -19.34 11.44
N ASN A 286 -1.67 -19.50 12.70
CA ASN A 286 -3.05 -19.71 13.11
C ASN A 286 -3.34 -18.95 14.41
N GLY A 287 -3.48 -17.63 14.29
CA GLY A 287 -3.77 -16.75 15.41
C GLY A 287 -5.13 -16.06 15.29
N PRO A 288 -5.63 -15.46 16.39
CA PRO A 288 -6.94 -14.82 16.42
C PRO A 288 -7.04 -13.53 15.60
N LEU A 289 -5.90 -12.91 15.27
CA LEU A 289 -5.83 -11.69 14.44
C LEU A 289 -5.33 -11.94 13.03
N ARG A 290 -4.56 -13.00 12.81
CA ARG A 290 -3.98 -13.32 11.52
C ARG A 290 -3.78 -14.82 11.36
N ALA A 291 -4.11 -15.32 10.18
CA ALA A 291 -3.82 -16.68 9.77
C ALA A 291 -3.20 -16.67 8.37
N VAL A 292 -2.25 -17.59 8.15
CA VAL A 292 -1.44 -17.63 6.94
C VAL A 292 -1.31 -19.06 6.42
N ILE A 293 -1.70 -19.26 5.16
CA ILE A 293 -1.39 -20.48 4.41
C ILE A 293 -0.23 -20.19 3.46
N GLN A 294 0.85 -20.94 3.63
CA GLN A 294 2.00 -20.91 2.74
C GLN A 294 1.83 -21.95 1.63
N VAL A 295 2.03 -21.52 0.39
CA VAL A 295 2.07 -22.36 -0.81
C VAL A 295 3.45 -22.27 -1.43
N LYS A 296 4.11 -23.41 -1.64
CA LYS A 296 5.40 -23.50 -2.33
C LYS A 296 5.22 -24.15 -3.69
N LYS A 297 5.88 -23.58 -4.70
CA LYS A 297 5.90 -24.06 -6.08
C LYS A 297 7.30 -23.91 -6.66
N HIS A 298 7.58 -24.67 -7.72
CA HIS A 298 8.76 -24.47 -8.54
C HIS A 298 8.40 -24.50 -10.03
N PHE A 299 9.25 -23.88 -10.83
CA PHE A 299 9.25 -24.02 -12.28
C PHE A 299 10.68 -24.05 -12.74
N GLN A 300 11.11 -25.17 -13.34
CA GLN A 300 12.48 -25.37 -13.78
C GLN A 300 13.51 -25.04 -12.67
N ASN A 301 14.24 -23.93 -12.81
CA ASN A 301 15.29 -23.52 -11.88
C ASN A 301 14.81 -22.50 -10.83
N SER A 302 13.54 -22.08 -10.90
CA SER A 302 12.96 -21.05 -10.06
C SER A 302 12.02 -21.62 -9.01
N THR A 303 11.94 -20.94 -7.87
CA THR A 303 11.05 -21.31 -6.75
C THR A 303 10.20 -20.14 -6.30
N PHE A 304 9.01 -20.44 -5.81
CA PHE A 304 8.01 -19.47 -5.39
C PHE A 304 7.43 -19.88 -4.04
N VAL A 305 7.32 -18.92 -3.14
CA VAL A 305 6.64 -19.05 -1.85
C VAL A 305 5.57 -17.96 -1.76
N GLN A 306 4.30 -18.35 -1.71
CA GLN A 306 3.16 -17.46 -1.55
C GLN A 306 2.59 -17.62 -0.14
N ASP A 307 2.69 -16.58 0.68
CA ASP A 307 2.06 -16.52 2.00
C ASP A 307 0.70 -15.81 1.88
N ILE A 308 -0.38 -16.60 1.83
CA ILE A 308 -1.77 -16.12 1.70
C ILE A 308 -2.30 -15.78 3.09
N THR A 309 -2.55 -14.50 3.34
CA THR A 309 -2.83 -13.93 4.67
C THR A 309 -4.24 -13.38 4.76
N VAL A 310 -4.97 -13.82 5.79
CA VAL A 310 -6.24 -13.20 6.21
C VAL A 310 -6.03 -12.59 7.59
N ALA A 311 -6.35 -11.30 7.72
CA ALA A 311 -6.22 -10.53 8.96
C ALA A 311 -7.56 -10.00 9.45
N ALA A 312 -7.72 -9.84 10.76
CA ALA A 312 -8.89 -9.24 11.39
C ALA A 312 -9.07 -7.78 10.91
N GLY A 313 -10.31 -7.31 10.74
CA GLY A 313 -10.58 -5.93 10.36
C GLY A 313 -10.30 -5.60 8.89
N ASN A 314 -9.74 -6.52 8.11
CA ASN A 314 -9.35 -6.28 6.72
C ASN A 314 -10.13 -7.17 5.74
N PRO A 315 -10.94 -6.62 4.82
CA PRO A 315 -11.67 -7.44 3.84
C PRO A 315 -10.81 -7.94 2.68
N ARG A 316 -9.57 -7.47 2.57
CA ARG A 316 -8.61 -7.86 1.54
C ARG A 316 -7.80 -9.07 2.01
N VAL A 317 -7.38 -9.89 1.06
CA VAL A 317 -6.48 -11.03 1.29
C VAL A 317 -5.14 -10.68 0.67
N ASP A 318 -4.08 -10.68 1.48
CA ASP A 318 -2.75 -10.29 1.06
C ASP A 318 -1.91 -11.53 0.74
N VAL A 319 -1.18 -11.50 -0.37
CA VAL A 319 -0.27 -12.56 -0.81
C VAL A 319 1.13 -12.00 -0.89
N LYS A 320 1.95 -12.31 0.12
CA LYS A 320 3.38 -12.01 0.06
C LYS A 320 4.06 -13.08 -0.77
N MET A 321 4.66 -12.68 -1.88
CA MET A 321 5.45 -13.55 -2.76
C MET A 321 6.94 -13.41 -2.41
N THR A 322 7.60 -14.54 -2.26
CA THR A 322 9.06 -14.66 -2.30
C THR A 322 9.43 -15.55 -3.47
N ALA A 323 10.22 -15.03 -4.40
CA ALA A 323 10.67 -15.78 -5.58
C ALA A 323 12.20 -15.83 -5.65
N ASP A 324 12.77 -17.01 -5.90
CA ASP A 324 14.13 -17.15 -6.45
C ASP A 324 13.98 -17.38 -7.95
N TRP A 325 14.25 -16.34 -8.73
CA TRP A 325 13.96 -16.25 -10.16
C TRP A 325 15.22 -16.45 -10.99
N ARG A 326 15.29 -17.57 -11.73
CA ARG A 326 16.47 -18.04 -12.48
C ARG A 326 16.15 -18.44 -13.91
N GLU A 327 14.96 -18.07 -14.40
CA GLU A 327 14.55 -18.36 -15.77
C GLU A 327 15.17 -17.40 -16.78
N LYS A 328 15.06 -17.76 -18.07
CA LYS A 328 15.48 -16.94 -19.21
C LYS A 328 14.37 -16.92 -20.24
N HIS A 329 14.03 -15.74 -20.75
CA HIS A 329 12.90 -15.52 -21.66
C HIS A 329 11.57 -16.11 -21.17
N ILE A 330 11.25 -15.90 -19.89
CA ILE A 330 9.97 -16.26 -19.28
C ILE A 330 9.32 -15.00 -18.71
N LEU A 331 8.00 -14.91 -18.85
CA LEU A 331 7.12 -13.96 -18.17
C LEU A 331 6.29 -14.73 -17.13
N LEU A 332 6.36 -14.32 -15.87
CA LEU A 332 5.55 -14.83 -14.77
C LEU A 332 4.37 -13.90 -14.53
N LYS A 333 3.15 -14.44 -14.50
CA LYS A 333 1.93 -13.72 -14.08
C LYS A 333 1.18 -14.49 -13.00
N VAL A 334 0.29 -13.81 -12.30
CA VAL A 334 -0.73 -14.43 -11.44
C VAL A 334 -2.13 -14.14 -11.99
N ALA A 335 -2.97 -15.17 -12.08
CA ALA A 335 -4.29 -15.11 -12.68
C ALA A 335 -5.43 -15.33 -11.69
N PHE A 336 -6.51 -14.59 -11.92
CA PHE A 336 -7.77 -14.66 -11.19
C PHE A 336 -8.93 -14.70 -12.20
N PRO A 337 -9.50 -15.88 -12.47
CA PRO A 337 -10.75 -15.99 -13.22
C PRO A 337 -11.93 -15.63 -12.31
N LEU A 338 -12.67 -14.60 -12.69
CA LEU A 338 -13.66 -13.93 -11.84
C LEU A 338 -15.08 -14.36 -12.19
N SER A 339 -15.97 -14.32 -11.21
CA SER A 339 -17.41 -14.54 -11.42
C SER A 339 -18.15 -13.28 -11.90
N ALA A 340 -17.56 -12.10 -11.69
CA ALA A 340 -18.08 -10.84 -12.22
C ALA A 340 -17.79 -10.75 -13.72
N HIS A 341 -18.76 -10.30 -14.50
CA HIS A 341 -18.62 -10.12 -15.94
C HIS A 341 -18.79 -8.67 -16.35
N ASN A 342 -17.76 -8.12 -16.99
CA ASN A 342 -17.81 -6.78 -17.58
C ASN A 342 -16.98 -6.76 -18.86
N GLN A 343 -17.45 -6.07 -19.90
CA GLN A 343 -16.70 -5.87 -21.14
C GLN A 343 -15.53 -4.90 -20.94
N LYS A 344 -15.41 -4.30 -19.76
CA LYS A 344 -14.34 -3.40 -19.37
C LYS A 344 -13.82 -3.74 -17.98
N ALA A 345 -12.52 -3.56 -17.80
CA ALA A 345 -11.84 -3.53 -16.51
C ALA A 345 -11.41 -2.09 -16.21
N THR A 346 -11.40 -1.69 -14.94
CA THR A 346 -10.94 -0.37 -14.51
C THR A 346 -9.53 -0.47 -13.93
N PHE A 347 -8.65 0.45 -14.32
CA PHE A 347 -7.27 0.49 -13.87
C PHE A 347 -6.97 1.85 -13.26
N GLU A 348 -6.15 1.86 -12.21
CA GLU A 348 -5.65 3.11 -11.66
C GLU A 348 -4.64 3.78 -12.60
N ILE A 349 -4.76 5.09 -12.73
CA ILE A 349 -3.78 5.96 -13.40
C ILE A 349 -3.41 7.11 -12.44
N PRO A 350 -2.34 7.89 -12.72
CA PRO A 350 -2.03 9.05 -11.89
C PRO A 350 -3.25 9.96 -11.72
N TYR A 351 -3.64 10.20 -10.46
CA TYR A 351 -4.77 11.05 -10.09
C TYR A 351 -6.13 10.66 -10.70
N GLY A 352 -6.35 9.38 -11.02
CA GLY A 352 -7.65 8.95 -11.55
C GLY A 352 -7.75 7.47 -11.86
N SER A 353 -8.70 7.14 -12.72
CA SER A 353 -8.96 5.77 -13.17
C SER A 353 -9.29 5.76 -14.65
N ILE A 354 -9.12 4.62 -15.30
CA ILE A 354 -9.47 4.47 -16.70
C ILE A 354 -10.00 3.09 -17.01
N GLU A 355 -11.03 3.04 -17.85
CA GLU A 355 -11.59 1.78 -18.34
C GLU A 355 -10.80 1.27 -19.56
N ARG A 356 -10.56 -0.04 -19.61
CA ARG A 356 -10.00 -0.74 -20.77
C ARG A 356 -10.83 -1.98 -21.09
N PRO A 357 -10.92 -2.36 -22.38
CA PRO A 357 -11.70 -3.52 -22.82
C PRO A 357 -11.15 -4.83 -22.25
N THR A 358 -12.03 -5.71 -21.81
CA THR A 358 -11.74 -7.14 -21.57
C THR A 358 -11.93 -7.97 -22.83
N THR A 359 -12.47 -7.37 -23.89
CA THR A 359 -12.67 -7.96 -25.22
C THR A 359 -11.46 -7.72 -26.13
N ARG A 360 -11.45 -8.35 -27.31
CA ARG A 360 -10.39 -8.22 -28.33
C ARG A 360 -11.02 -8.08 -29.73
N ASN A 361 -12.10 -7.31 -29.83
CA ASN A 361 -12.99 -7.23 -31.00
C ASN A 361 -12.46 -6.31 -32.10
N THR A 362 -11.70 -5.28 -31.73
CA THR A 362 -11.13 -4.31 -32.69
C THR A 362 -9.61 -4.31 -32.62
N PRO A 363 -8.89 -3.81 -33.65
CA PRO A 363 -7.43 -3.68 -33.59
C PRO A 363 -6.93 -2.90 -32.35
N ALA A 364 -7.66 -1.85 -31.94
CA ALA A 364 -7.33 -1.07 -30.76
C ALA A 364 -7.48 -1.89 -29.45
N GLU A 365 -8.54 -2.71 -29.34
CA GLU A 365 -8.71 -3.62 -28.20
C GLU A 365 -7.65 -4.74 -28.21
N GLN A 366 -7.33 -5.28 -29.39
CA GLN A 366 -6.30 -6.29 -29.58
C GLN A 366 -4.92 -5.79 -29.14
N ALA A 367 -4.64 -4.50 -29.34
CA ALA A 367 -3.41 -3.88 -28.89
C ALA A 367 -3.34 -3.73 -27.36
N GLN A 368 -4.45 -3.72 -26.63
CA GLN A 368 -4.50 -3.49 -25.17
C GLN A 368 -4.45 -4.80 -24.36
N PHE A 369 -3.59 -5.73 -24.77
CA PHE A 369 -3.43 -7.03 -24.10
C PHE A 369 -2.52 -6.99 -22.86
N GLU A 370 -1.84 -5.88 -22.62
CA GLU A 370 -1.05 -5.59 -21.41
C GLU A 370 -1.11 -4.07 -21.20
N VAL A 371 -1.57 -3.61 -20.04
CA VAL A 371 -1.84 -2.20 -19.75
C VAL A 371 -1.19 -1.77 -18.43
N PRO A 372 -0.79 -0.50 -18.30
CA PRO A 372 -0.28 0.02 -17.04
C PRO A 372 -1.42 0.15 -16.02
N GLY A 373 -1.13 -0.21 -14.76
CA GLY A 373 -1.92 0.15 -13.58
C GLY A 373 -0.98 0.52 -12.43
N LEU A 374 -1.38 1.46 -11.56
CA LEU A 374 -0.54 1.87 -10.43
C LEU A 374 -0.63 0.87 -9.27
N HIS A 375 -1.65 0.97 -8.42
CA HIS A 375 -1.81 0.10 -7.24
C HIS A 375 -2.91 -0.93 -7.42
N TRP A 376 -3.85 -0.74 -8.36
CA TRP A 376 -4.98 -1.65 -8.53
C TRP A 376 -5.54 -1.72 -9.96
N ALA A 377 -6.17 -2.85 -10.23
CA ALA A 377 -7.09 -3.09 -11.34
C ALA A 377 -8.37 -3.77 -10.81
N ASP A 378 -9.48 -3.59 -11.50
CA ASP A 378 -10.79 -4.05 -11.05
C ASP A 378 -11.66 -4.58 -12.20
N ILE A 379 -12.37 -5.67 -11.94
CA ILE A 379 -13.52 -6.12 -12.72
C ILE A 379 -14.70 -6.28 -11.77
N SER A 380 -15.75 -5.51 -12.03
CA SER A 380 -16.99 -5.52 -11.26
C SER A 380 -18.20 -5.45 -12.18
N ASP A 381 -19.30 -6.06 -11.75
CA ASP A 381 -20.65 -5.82 -12.27
C ASP A 381 -21.48 -4.99 -11.27
N ASP A 382 -22.80 -4.92 -11.48
CA ASP A 382 -23.70 -4.14 -10.61
C ASP A 382 -23.85 -4.73 -9.19
N LYS A 383 -23.45 -5.99 -8.96
CA LYS A 383 -23.65 -6.72 -7.70
C LYS A 383 -22.36 -6.91 -6.94
N HIS A 384 -21.28 -7.29 -7.61
CA HIS A 384 -20.00 -7.60 -6.97
C HIS A 384 -18.83 -7.44 -7.94
N GLY A 385 -17.63 -7.45 -7.38
CA GLY A 385 -16.39 -7.42 -8.13
C GLY A 385 -15.23 -7.98 -7.35
N LEU A 386 -14.08 -8.03 -8.01
CA LEU A 386 -12.80 -8.29 -7.39
C LEU A 386 -11.77 -7.29 -7.92
N SER A 387 -11.16 -6.58 -6.99
CA SER A 387 -9.99 -5.75 -7.27
C SER A 387 -8.70 -6.53 -7.00
N LEU A 388 -7.74 -6.44 -7.92
CA LEU A 388 -6.40 -6.99 -7.81
C LEU A 388 -5.40 -5.85 -7.57
N LEU A 389 -4.86 -5.79 -6.35
CA LEU A 389 -4.00 -4.73 -5.86
C LEU A 389 -2.54 -5.19 -5.80
N ASN A 390 -1.59 -4.26 -5.81
CA ASN A 390 -0.16 -4.56 -5.77
C ASN A 390 0.65 -3.47 -5.02
N ASP A 391 1.88 -3.82 -4.63
CA ASP A 391 2.84 -2.90 -4.01
C ASP A 391 4.00 -2.45 -4.91
N CYS A 392 4.20 -3.05 -6.09
CA CYS A 392 5.31 -2.69 -6.98
C CYS A 392 5.21 -3.19 -8.43
N LYS A 393 4.03 -3.67 -8.86
CA LYS A 393 3.79 -4.25 -10.18
C LYS A 393 2.92 -3.34 -11.03
N TYR A 394 3.33 -3.08 -12.26
CA TYR A 394 2.68 -2.09 -13.11
C TYR A 394 2.01 -2.69 -14.34
N GLY A 395 2.29 -3.95 -14.67
CA GLY A 395 1.71 -4.65 -15.81
C GLY A 395 0.47 -5.43 -15.41
N TYR A 396 -0.66 -5.12 -16.04
CA TYR A 396 -1.90 -5.87 -15.89
C TYR A 396 -2.43 -6.32 -17.25
N ASP A 397 -3.18 -7.41 -17.26
CA ASP A 397 -4.05 -7.74 -18.39
C ASP A 397 -5.41 -8.23 -17.94
N ALA A 398 -6.44 -7.91 -18.72
CA ALA A 398 -7.80 -8.37 -18.52
C ALA A 398 -8.38 -8.90 -19.83
N LYS A 399 -8.84 -10.16 -19.84
CA LYS A 399 -9.41 -10.82 -21.02
C LYS A 399 -10.57 -11.71 -20.60
N GLY A 400 -11.77 -11.48 -21.15
CA GLY A 400 -12.99 -12.14 -20.67
C GLY A 400 -13.19 -11.89 -19.17
N ASN A 401 -13.34 -12.96 -18.40
CA ASN A 401 -13.43 -12.90 -16.94
C ASN A 401 -12.09 -13.03 -16.21
N VAL A 402 -10.96 -13.13 -16.92
CA VAL A 402 -9.64 -13.32 -16.30
C VAL A 402 -8.95 -11.97 -16.12
N LEU A 403 -8.62 -11.66 -14.86
CA LEU A 403 -7.73 -10.55 -14.49
C LEU A 403 -6.36 -11.10 -14.09
N ARG A 404 -5.29 -10.54 -14.64
CA ARG A 404 -3.90 -10.94 -14.38
C ARG A 404 -3.02 -9.76 -14.01
N LEU A 405 -2.04 -10.06 -13.16
CA LEU A 405 -0.94 -9.17 -12.81
C LEU A 405 0.38 -9.79 -13.27
N SER A 406 1.17 -9.04 -14.03
CA SER A 406 2.51 -9.41 -14.46
C SER A 406 3.49 -9.21 -13.30
N LEU A 407 4.18 -10.28 -12.91
CA LEU A 407 4.98 -10.32 -11.69
C LEU A 407 6.48 -10.13 -11.96
N LEU A 408 7.04 -10.93 -12.86
CA LEU A 408 8.48 -10.93 -13.20
C LEU A 408 8.65 -11.27 -14.67
N ARG A 409 9.72 -10.76 -15.27
CA ARG A 409 10.21 -11.15 -16.60
C ARG A 409 11.68 -11.57 -16.50
N SER A 410 12.21 -12.16 -17.54
CA SER A 410 13.65 -12.47 -17.64
C SER A 410 14.18 -12.22 -19.05
N PRO A 411 14.12 -10.98 -19.57
CA PRO A 411 14.77 -10.64 -20.83
C PRO A 411 16.30 -10.76 -20.69
N GLU A 412 17.02 -10.95 -21.80
CA GLU A 412 18.49 -11.04 -21.80
C GLU A 412 19.15 -9.84 -22.53
N TRP A 413 18.34 -8.91 -23.06
CA TRP A 413 18.84 -7.68 -23.67
C TRP A 413 17.99 -6.47 -23.26
N PRO A 414 18.62 -5.35 -22.85
CA PRO A 414 20.06 -5.05 -22.95
C PRO A 414 20.86 -5.43 -21.70
N ASP A 415 20.20 -5.91 -20.65
CA ASP A 415 20.80 -6.51 -19.46
C ASP A 415 20.67 -8.04 -19.52
N PRO A 416 21.79 -8.79 -19.64
CA PRO A 416 21.78 -10.26 -19.69
C PRO A 416 21.30 -10.95 -18.41
N HIS A 417 21.20 -10.24 -17.30
CA HIS A 417 20.81 -10.75 -15.98
C HIS A 417 19.59 -10.02 -15.41
N ALA A 418 18.78 -9.39 -16.29
CA ALA A 418 17.60 -8.65 -15.86
C ALA A 418 16.71 -9.52 -14.95
N ASP A 419 16.40 -9.00 -13.77
CA ASP A 419 15.60 -9.64 -12.73
C ASP A 419 16.10 -11.00 -12.21
N GLU A 420 17.28 -11.51 -12.61
CA GLU A 420 17.81 -12.75 -12.05
C GLU A 420 18.09 -12.59 -10.53
N GLY A 421 17.53 -13.48 -9.72
CA GLY A 421 17.80 -13.54 -8.28
C GLY A 421 16.54 -13.47 -7.41
N HIS A 422 16.68 -12.86 -6.24
CA HIS A 422 15.67 -12.90 -5.18
C HIS A 422 14.70 -11.72 -5.25
N HIS A 423 13.40 -11.99 -5.23
CA HIS A 423 12.35 -10.98 -5.25
C HIS A 423 11.37 -11.19 -4.10
N VAL A 424 10.98 -10.08 -3.47
CA VAL A 424 9.91 -10.02 -2.48
C VAL A 424 8.96 -8.90 -2.86
N PHE A 425 7.67 -9.21 -2.92
CA PHE A 425 6.60 -8.25 -3.22
C PHE A 425 5.25 -8.78 -2.75
N THR A 426 4.27 -7.89 -2.68
CA THR A 426 2.92 -8.19 -2.21
C THR A 426 1.90 -7.81 -3.27
N TYR A 427 0.96 -8.70 -3.53
CA TYR A 427 -0.27 -8.37 -4.21
C TYR A 427 -1.44 -8.90 -3.41
N SER A 428 -2.61 -8.35 -3.66
CA SER A 428 -3.78 -8.66 -2.86
C SER A 428 -5.01 -8.78 -3.72
N PHE A 429 -5.91 -9.67 -3.35
CA PHE A 429 -7.21 -9.77 -3.98
C PHE A 429 -8.29 -9.34 -2.98
N TYR A 430 -9.19 -8.49 -3.45
CA TYR A 430 -10.23 -7.87 -2.64
C TYR A 430 -11.58 -8.07 -3.33
N ALA A 431 -12.31 -9.11 -2.89
CA ALA A 431 -13.69 -9.28 -3.28
C ALA A 431 -14.57 -8.22 -2.60
N HIS A 432 -15.54 -7.66 -3.31
CA HIS A 432 -16.38 -6.59 -2.78
C HIS A 432 -17.78 -6.55 -3.39
N PRO A 433 -18.77 -5.95 -2.68
CA PRO A 433 -20.05 -5.59 -3.28
C PRO A 433 -19.92 -4.41 -4.24
N GLY A 434 -20.78 -4.38 -5.26
CA GLY A 434 -20.87 -3.30 -6.24
C GLY A 434 -19.59 -3.06 -7.03
N SER A 435 -19.39 -1.82 -7.45
CA SER A 435 -18.24 -1.38 -8.25
C SER A 435 -17.00 -1.05 -7.40
N TRP A 436 -15.85 -0.88 -8.04
CA TRP A 436 -14.63 -0.37 -7.39
C TRP A 436 -14.83 0.95 -6.62
N ARG A 437 -15.82 1.78 -7.00
CA ARG A 437 -16.17 3.00 -6.28
C ARG A 437 -16.86 2.71 -4.96
N ASP A 438 -17.85 1.81 -4.99
CA ASP A 438 -18.60 1.38 -3.79
C ASP A 438 -17.68 0.66 -2.80
N ALA A 439 -16.72 -0.09 -3.36
CA ALA A 439 -15.72 -0.85 -2.62
C ALA A 439 -14.59 0.00 -2.02
N GLN A 440 -14.50 1.29 -2.42
CA GLN A 440 -13.39 2.18 -2.12
C GLN A 440 -12.02 1.57 -2.49
N THR A 441 -11.94 0.91 -3.64
CA THR A 441 -10.73 0.21 -4.10
C THR A 441 -9.51 1.12 -4.12
N VAL A 442 -9.68 2.40 -4.48
CA VAL A 442 -8.61 3.41 -4.40
C VAL A 442 -8.00 3.46 -3.00
N ARG A 443 -8.81 3.54 -1.94
CA ARG A 443 -8.32 3.56 -0.57
C ARG A 443 -7.63 2.25 -0.20
N ARG A 444 -8.15 1.10 -0.67
CA ARG A 444 -7.49 -0.19 -0.44
C ARG A 444 -6.13 -0.27 -1.13
N GLY A 445 -5.94 0.36 -2.29
CA GLY A 445 -4.64 0.50 -2.95
C GLY A 445 -3.66 1.29 -2.10
N PHE A 446 -4.07 2.46 -1.61
CA PHE A 446 -3.28 3.27 -0.68
C PHE A 446 -2.97 2.53 0.62
N GLU A 447 -3.93 1.84 1.23
CA GLU A 447 -3.72 1.12 2.50
C GLU A 447 -2.74 -0.06 2.38
N LEU A 448 -2.64 -0.69 1.21
CA LEU A 448 -1.64 -1.74 0.95
C LEU A 448 -0.22 -1.16 0.93
N ASN A 449 -0.07 0.05 0.42
CA ASN A 449 1.23 0.67 0.16
C ASN A 449 1.70 1.61 1.29
N TYR A 450 0.77 2.30 1.94
CA TYR A 450 1.03 3.17 3.09
C TYR A 450 0.66 2.43 4.36
N HIS A 451 1.64 1.89 5.08
CA HIS A 451 1.41 1.16 6.31
C HIS A 451 1.17 2.09 7.51
N LEU A 452 0.38 1.63 8.48
CA LEU A 452 0.40 2.25 9.81
C LEU A 452 1.79 2.07 10.44
N LEU A 453 2.31 3.13 11.05
CA LEU A 453 3.68 3.16 11.57
C LEU A 453 3.66 3.01 13.10
N GLY A 454 4.08 1.86 13.61
CA GLY A 454 4.25 1.63 15.05
C GLY A 454 5.54 2.26 15.56
N TYR A 455 5.43 3.17 16.53
CA TYR A 455 6.57 3.90 17.11
C TYR A 455 6.60 3.77 18.63
N GLN A 456 7.58 3.04 19.16
CA GLN A 456 7.78 2.96 20.60
C GLN A 456 8.40 4.25 21.14
N THR A 457 7.86 4.75 22.26
CA THR A 457 8.42 5.91 22.98
C THR A 457 8.54 5.62 24.48
N GLN A 458 9.06 6.57 25.24
CA GLN A 458 9.09 6.53 26.70
C GLN A 458 7.79 7.09 27.28
N ASN A 459 7.51 6.77 28.53
CA ASN A 459 6.39 7.35 29.26
C ASN A 459 6.75 8.78 29.73
N HIS A 460 6.01 9.78 29.26
CA HIS A 460 6.20 11.18 29.62
C HIS A 460 4.89 11.97 29.52
N GLN A 461 4.87 13.16 30.12
CA GLN A 461 3.82 14.14 29.87
C GLN A 461 4.03 14.79 28.50
N GLY A 462 2.94 15.19 27.86
CA GLY A 462 2.93 15.89 26.59
C GLY A 462 1.75 16.85 26.49
N SER A 463 1.82 17.80 25.56
CA SER A 463 0.78 18.81 25.32
C SER A 463 -0.36 18.29 24.46
N LEU A 464 -0.09 17.33 23.58
CA LEU A 464 -1.09 16.65 22.78
C LEU A 464 -1.71 15.48 23.56
N LYS A 465 -2.95 15.17 23.22
CA LYS A 465 -3.66 14.01 23.76
C LYS A 465 -3.03 12.71 23.24
N ASP A 466 -3.43 11.60 23.84
CA ASP A 466 -3.04 10.24 23.47
C ASP A 466 -3.60 9.78 22.11
N GLU A 467 -4.61 10.47 21.58
CA GLU A 467 -5.22 10.29 20.26
C GLU A 467 -5.47 11.65 19.61
N HIS A 468 -5.05 11.82 18.36
CA HIS A 468 -5.22 13.10 17.64
C HIS A 468 -5.24 12.92 16.12
N SER A 469 -6.10 13.68 15.45
CA SER A 469 -6.12 13.90 14.00
C SER A 469 -5.53 15.27 13.69
N PHE A 470 -4.49 15.34 12.86
CA PHE A 470 -3.93 16.63 12.44
C PHE A 470 -4.74 17.28 11.33
N LEU A 471 -5.42 16.48 10.51
CA LEU A 471 -6.19 16.93 9.37
C LEU A 471 -7.30 15.94 9.04
N GLU A 472 -8.52 16.45 8.85
CA GLU A 472 -9.66 15.64 8.43
C GLU A 472 -10.21 16.11 7.09
N VAL A 473 -10.62 15.16 6.25
CA VAL A 473 -11.15 15.41 4.92
C VAL A 473 -12.50 14.73 4.75
N GLN A 474 -13.49 15.47 4.26
CA GLN A 474 -14.83 14.95 3.95
C GLN A 474 -15.36 15.59 2.65
N PRO A 475 -16.06 14.85 1.76
CA PRO A 475 -16.41 13.44 1.84
C PRO A 475 -15.21 12.52 1.54
N ASP A 476 -15.46 11.21 1.45
CA ASP A 476 -14.44 10.19 1.24
C ASP A 476 -13.92 10.06 -0.20
N ASN A 477 -14.46 10.84 -1.13
CA ASN A 477 -14.14 10.80 -2.56
C ASN A 477 -12.90 11.60 -2.97
N VAL A 478 -12.05 11.98 -2.00
CA VAL A 478 -10.74 12.58 -2.25
C VAL A 478 -9.63 11.83 -1.53
N VAL A 479 -8.42 11.93 -2.08
CA VAL A 479 -7.19 11.45 -1.43
C VAL A 479 -6.20 12.60 -1.33
N LEU A 480 -5.75 12.88 -0.10
CA LEU A 480 -4.59 13.72 0.16
C LEU A 480 -3.31 12.99 -0.26
N THR A 481 -2.61 13.48 -1.28
CA THR A 481 -1.35 12.88 -1.76
C THR A 481 -0.13 13.55 -1.15
N ALA A 482 -0.14 14.87 -0.95
CA ALA A 482 1.01 15.60 -0.41
C ALA A 482 0.60 16.57 0.71
N LEU A 483 1.43 16.63 1.74
CA LEU A 483 1.47 17.72 2.72
C LEU A 483 2.95 18.05 2.95
N LYS A 484 3.38 19.25 2.55
CA LYS A 484 4.78 19.68 2.65
C LYS A 484 4.88 21.13 3.10
N LYS A 485 6.09 21.62 3.39
CA LYS A 485 6.33 23.07 3.51
C LYS A 485 6.32 23.72 2.11
N ALA A 486 5.80 24.93 2.00
CA ALA A 486 5.96 25.76 0.81
C ALA A 486 7.45 26.07 0.56
N GLU A 487 7.85 26.16 -0.70
CA GLU A 487 9.26 26.40 -1.06
C GLU A 487 9.75 27.78 -0.59
N ASP A 488 8.95 28.81 -0.87
CA ASP A 488 9.37 30.21 -0.75
C ASP A 488 8.83 30.93 0.49
N GLU A 489 8.06 30.25 1.36
CA GLU A 489 7.44 30.89 2.53
C GLU A 489 7.17 29.93 3.70
N GLU A 490 6.85 30.51 4.86
CA GLU A 490 6.42 29.79 6.07
C GLU A 490 4.93 29.43 6.00
N ALA A 491 4.61 28.51 5.10
CA ALA A 491 3.28 27.95 4.91
C ALA A 491 3.37 26.44 4.67
N LEU A 492 2.25 25.74 4.87
CA LEU A 492 2.11 24.36 4.43
C LEU A 492 1.36 24.30 3.10
N VAL A 493 1.76 23.40 2.23
CA VAL A 493 1.11 23.08 0.96
C VAL A 493 0.48 21.71 1.07
N LEU A 494 -0.80 21.63 0.73
CA LEU A 494 -1.62 20.43 0.76
C LEU A 494 -2.12 20.16 -0.66
N ARG A 495 -1.98 18.92 -1.16
CA ARG A 495 -2.49 18.51 -2.46
C ARG A 495 -3.36 17.27 -2.35
N PHE A 496 -4.55 17.35 -2.94
CA PHE A 496 -5.48 16.22 -3.01
C PHE A 496 -6.13 16.16 -4.38
N TYR A 497 -6.76 15.03 -4.69
CA TYR A 497 -7.55 14.87 -5.90
C TYR A 497 -8.86 14.14 -5.63
N GLU A 498 -9.85 14.45 -6.45
CA GLU A 498 -11.11 13.72 -6.52
C GLU A 498 -10.92 12.43 -7.32
N TRP A 499 -11.26 11.27 -6.75
CA TRP A 499 -10.95 9.98 -7.37
C TRP A 499 -12.18 9.24 -7.90
N ALA A 500 -13.39 9.61 -7.46
CA ALA A 500 -14.61 8.90 -7.78
C ALA A 500 -15.27 9.36 -9.09
N GLY A 501 -14.77 10.43 -9.71
CA GLY A 501 -15.38 11.05 -10.89
C GLY A 501 -16.67 11.81 -10.55
N LYS A 502 -16.77 12.35 -9.33
CA LYS A 502 -17.94 13.07 -8.82
C LYS A 502 -17.60 14.52 -8.49
N GLU A 503 -18.52 15.42 -8.81
CA GLU A 503 -18.45 16.80 -8.35
C GLU A 503 -18.83 16.87 -6.86
N SER A 504 -18.08 17.62 -6.04
CA SER A 504 -18.26 17.64 -4.58
C SER A 504 -17.66 18.89 -3.93
N ASP A 505 -18.25 19.33 -2.82
CA ASP A 505 -17.66 20.32 -1.92
C ASP A 505 -16.87 19.61 -0.81
N ILE A 506 -15.55 19.81 -0.81
CA ILE A 506 -14.61 19.15 0.08
C ILE A 506 -14.35 20.03 1.29
N LYS A 507 -14.65 19.51 2.48
CA LYS A 507 -14.36 20.16 3.77
C LYS A 507 -13.07 19.61 4.34
N LEU A 508 -12.15 20.51 4.64
CA LEU A 508 -10.84 20.21 5.20
C LEU A 508 -10.73 20.89 6.57
N LEU A 509 -10.72 20.09 7.64
CA LEU A 509 -10.36 20.58 8.96
C LEU A 509 -8.84 20.67 9.03
N LEU A 510 -8.32 21.90 9.12
CA LEU A 510 -6.89 22.16 9.06
C LEU A 510 -6.23 22.00 10.45
N PRO A 511 -4.90 21.82 10.50
CA PRO A 511 -4.17 21.79 11.76
C PRO A 511 -4.42 23.06 12.59
N ALA A 512 -4.44 22.90 13.92
CA ALA A 512 -4.68 24.01 14.83
C ALA A 512 -3.66 25.15 14.64
N GLY A 513 -4.15 26.39 14.68
CA GLY A 513 -3.33 27.59 14.47
C GLY A 513 -3.27 28.09 13.02
N ALA A 514 -3.95 27.42 12.09
CA ALA A 514 -4.16 27.95 10.74
C ALA A 514 -4.83 29.33 10.79
N SER A 515 -4.25 30.30 10.06
CA SER A 515 -4.67 31.70 10.07
C SER A 515 -5.25 32.16 8.72
N SER A 516 -4.84 31.54 7.62
CA SER A 516 -5.39 31.80 6.29
C SER A 516 -5.15 30.61 5.35
N ALA A 517 -5.97 30.51 4.31
CA ALA A 517 -5.86 29.51 3.27
C ALA A 517 -6.08 30.13 1.88
N ALA A 518 -5.39 29.61 0.87
CA ALA A 518 -5.58 29.99 -0.52
C ALA A 518 -5.44 28.76 -1.42
N GLU A 519 -6.21 28.72 -2.51
CA GLU A 519 -5.99 27.80 -3.61
C GLU A 519 -4.79 28.27 -4.43
N THR A 520 -3.96 27.33 -4.86
CA THR A 520 -2.80 27.55 -5.71
C THR A 520 -2.81 26.56 -6.88
N ASP A 521 -2.02 26.87 -7.91
CA ASP A 521 -1.68 25.87 -8.91
C ASP A 521 -0.65 24.85 -8.37
N LEU A 522 -0.23 23.91 -9.23
CA LEU A 522 0.76 22.88 -8.87
C LEU A 522 2.16 23.45 -8.57
N MET A 523 2.43 24.68 -9.01
CA MET A 523 3.69 25.42 -8.79
C MET A 523 3.57 26.41 -7.62
N GLU A 524 2.56 26.22 -6.75
CA GLU A 524 2.30 27.02 -5.55
C GLU A 524 1.97 28.49 -5.85
N LYS A 525 1.61 28.82 -7.10
CA LYS A 525 1.22 30.18 -7.46
C LYS A 525 -0.24 30.44 -7.06
N PRO A 526 -0.55 31.57 -6.39
CA PRO A 526 -1.89 31.84 -5.89
C PRO A 526 -2.93 31.91 -7.01
N VAL A 527 -4.09 31.30 -6.78
CA VAL A 527 -5.25 31.32 -7.69
C VAL A 527 -6.40 32.09 -7.05
N ALA A 528 -6.79 31.74 -5.83
CA ALA A 528 -7.90 32.36 -5.11
C ALA A 528 -7.73 32.24 -3.59
N ASP A 529 -8.21 33.22 -2.83
CA ASP A 529 -8.29 33.11 -1.37
C ASP A 529 -9.46 32.22 -0.96
N LEU A 530 -9.28 31.46 0.12
CA LEU A 530 -10.31 30.56 0.66
C LEU A 530 -10.78 31.05 2.02
N ALA A 531 -12.10 30.97 2.25
CA ALA A 531 -12.66 31.32 3.54
C ALA A 531 -12.29 30.24 4.59
N LEU A 532 -11.64 30.67 5.67
CA LEU A 532 -11.35 29.85 6.84
C LEU A 532 -12.38 30.12 7.93
N GLN A 533 -13.20 29.13 8.26
CA GLN A 533 -14.26 29.23 9.26
C GLN A 533 -14.06 28.13 10.30
N GLU A 534 -13.83 28.51 11.55
CA GLU A 534 -13.64 27.56 12.67
C GLU A 534 -12.58 26.47 12.37
N GLY A 535 -11.47 26.86 11.73
CA GLY A 535 -10.39 25.94 11.34
C GLY A 535 -10.68 25.09 10.09
N THR A 536 -11.85 25.25 9.47
CA THR A 536 -12.27 24.50 8.29
C THR A 536 -12.23 25.35 7.03
N VAL A 537 -11.78 24.77 5.92
CA VAL A 537 -11.92 25.34 4.57
C VAL A 537 -12.81 24.44 3.72
N THR A 538 -13.63 25.03 2.86
CA THR A 538 -14.46 24.30 1.89
C THR A 538 -13.98 24.62 0.49
N VAL A 539 -13.70 23.58 -0.30
CA VAL A 539 -13.17 23.69 -1.66
C VAL A 539 -14.01 22.84 -2.60
N HIS A 540 -14.53 23.47 -3.64
CA HIS A 540 -15.29 22.77 -4.67
C HIS A 540 -14.36 22.00 -5.62
N THR A 541 -14.69 20.75 -5.93
CA THR A 541 -13.96 19.91 -6.88
C THR A 541 -14.87 19.34 -7.96
N ARG A 542 -14.39 19.39 -9.20
CA ARG A 542 -14.97 18.66 -10.35
C ARG A 542 -14.43 17.23 -10.42
N PRO A 543 -15.06 16.34 -11.23
CA PRO A 543 -14.57 14.99 -11.47
C PRO A 543 -13.08 14.95 -11.83
N PHE A 544 -12.30 14.16 -11.10
CA PHE A 544 -10.85 13.99 -11.28
C PHE A 544 -10.00 15.27 -11.15
N GLU A 545 -10.52 16.31 -10.49
CA GLU A 545 -9.78 17.56 -10.29
C GLU A 545 -8.71 17.40 -9.19
N ILE A 546 -7.52 17.94 -9.47
CA ILE A 546 -6.43 18.07 -8.50
C ILE A 546 -6.52 19.48 -7.91
N LYS A 547 -6.54 19.58 -6.58
CA LYS A 547 -6.49 20.85 -5.84
C LYS A 547 -5.22 20.94 -5.03
N THR A 548 -4.60 22.13 -5.07
CA THR A 548 -3.47 22.47 -4.20
C THR A 548 -3.84 23.67 -3.35
N LEU A 549 -3.69 23.54 -2.04
CA LEU A 549 -3.98 24.59 -1.08
C LEU A 549 -2.71 24.99 -0.36
N ARG A 550 -2.58 26.28 -0.08
CA ARG A 550 -1.54 26.83 0.78
C ARG A 550 -2.18 27.35 2.07
N ILE A 551 -1.67 26.89 3.20
CA ILE A 551 -2.15 27.20 4.54
C ILE A 551 -1.07 27.94 5.32
N ARG A 552 -1.39 29.12 5.85
CA ARG A 552 -0.49 29.87 6.74
C ARG A 552 -0.88 29.69 8.19
N PHE A 553 0.10 29.77 9.07
CA PHE A 553 -0.07 29.69 10.51
C PHE A 553 0.35 31.01 11.14
N ALA A 554 -0.30 31.40 12.25
CA ALA A 554 0.13 32.59 12.99
C ALA A 554 1.55 32.34 13.56
N PRO A 555 2.46 33.35 13.52
CA PRO A 555 3.78 33.20 14.12
C PRO A 555 3.65 32.88 15.62
N LYS A 556 4.35 31.83 16.08
CA LYS A 556 4.42 31.52 17.50
C LYS A 556 5.11 32.68 18.23
N VAL A 557 4.42 33.35 19.14
CA VAL A 557 5.04 34.34 20.04
C VAL A 557 6.08 33.59 20.88
N PRO A 558 7.36 33.99 20.89
CA PRO A 558 8.36 33.35 21.74
C PRO A 558 7.91 33.47 23.20
N ALA A 559 7.86 32.35 23.92
CA ALA A 559 7.60 32.38 25.36
C ALA A 559 8.66 33.28 26.01
N THR A 560 8.22 34.36 26.65
CA THR A 560 9.11 35.27 27.37
C THR A 560 9.83 34.44 28.44
N PRO A 561 11.18 34.44 28.49
CA PRO A 561 11.87 33.71 29.53
C PRO A 561 11.42 34.27 30.88
N ALA A 562 10.86 33.41 31.74
CA ALA A 562 10.47 33.79 33.09
C ALA A 562 11.69 34.44 33.76
N ALA A 563 11.53 35.70 34.17
CA ALA A 563 12.56 36.43 34.88
C ALA A 563 13.00 35.59 36.08
N ARG A 564 14.27 35.15 36.06
CA ARG A 564 14.90 34.56 37.24
C ARG A 564 14.83 35.62 38.34
N SER A 565 13.99 35.37 39.36
CA SER A 565 14.02 36.14 40.60
C SER A 565 15.39 35.94 41.23
N SER A 566 16.20 36.99 41.22
CA SER A 566 17.40 37.09 42.04
C SER A 566 16.99 37.16 43.50
N ASN A 567 17.29 36.12 44.27
CA ASN A 567 17.49 36.22 45.72
C ASN A 567 18.94 36.56 46.01
#